data_AF-A0A941ILC3-F1
#
_entry.id   AF-A0A941ILC3-F1
#
_cell.length_a   1.000
_cell.length_b   1.000
_cell.length_c   1.000
_cell.angle_alpha   90.00
_cell.angle_beta   90.00
_cell.angle_gamma   90.00
#
_symmetry.space_group_name_H-M   'P 1'
#
loop_
_entity.id
_entity.type
_entity.pdbx_description
1 polymer ?
#
loop_
_entity_poly.entity_id
_entity_poly.type
_entity_poly.pdbx_seq_one_letter_code
_entity_poly.pdbx_strand_id
1 'polypeptide(L)'
;MTDTAAPARRGGRPPLSESRKDEIRLEIAMAAVRLFTEHGLDATSAGQIAEAAGISTRTLWRYFPSKEACAAPLLSFGLDRFTASVRAWPGDRPLVEAADDTSWFSDTSTTRLLLVLDLLRLTCTEPTLDAVWVRCYAEAVAPLAAVLAERFGREPGDLRMRVKSSMLLAAMHQGMRHYLARLPGEPGLSLQDTIRAAARIGFAAADAPE
;
A
#
# COMPACT_ATOMS: atom_id res chain seq x y z
N MET A 1 59.01 19.53 -24.91
CA MET A 1 57.87 18.64 -25.18
C MET A 1 57.07 18.51 -23.90
N THR A 2 56.03 19.31 -23.77
CA THR A 2 55.09 19.29 -22.64
C THR A 2 54.13 18.12 -22.82
N ASP A 3 54.20 17.15 -21.93
CA ASP A 3 53.21 16.08 -21.81
C ASP A 3 52.05 16.60 -20.95
N THR A 4 50.90 16.82 -21.61
CA THR A 4 49.65 17.24 -20.97
C THR A 4 48.87 15.99 -20.58
N ALA A 5 48.97 15.61 -19.31
CA ALA A 5 48.12 14.58 -18.73
C ALA A 5 46.65 15.04 -18.74
N ALA A 6 45.79 14.27 -19.43
CA ALA A 6 44.35 14.50 -19.50
C ALA A 6 43.66 14.24 -18.15
N PRO A 7 42.66 15.05 -17.76
CA PRO A 7 41.99 14.87 -16.47
C PRO A 7 41.08 13.63 -16.48
N ALA A 8 41.24 12.79 -15.45
CA ALA A 8 40.39 11.65 -15.19
C ALA A 8 38.91 12.08 -15.02
N ARG A 9 38.02 11.48 -15.80
CA ARG A 9 36.57 11.67 -15.70
C ARG A 9 36.11 11.25 -14.29
N ARG A 10 35.58 12.21 -13.52
CA ARG A 10 34.93 11.96 -12.23
C ARG A 10 33.80 10.94 -12.42
N GLY A 11 33.98 9.73 -11.94
CA GLY A 11 32.96 8.69 -11.94
C GLY A 11 31.73 9.16 -11.17
N GLY A 12 30.59 9.24 -11.85
CA GLY A 12 29.31 9.49 -11.21
C GLY A 12 28.98 8.37 -10.23
N ARG A 13 28.37 8.72 -9.09
CA ARG A 13 27.91 7.75 -8.08
C ARG A 13 27.06 6.67 -8.78
N PRO A 14 27.30 5.38 -8.53
CA PRO A 14 26.55 4.31 -9.18
C PRO A 14 25.03 4.49 -8.98
N PRO A 15 24.21 4.12 -9.98
CA PRO A 15 22.77 4.23 -9.89
C PRO A 15 22.24 3.45 -8.69
N LEU A 16 21.27 4.03 -7.97
CA LEU A 16 20.64 3.39 -6.82
C LEU A 16 19.95 2.09 -7.27
N SER A 17 20.02 1.04 -6.45
CA SER A 17 19.23 -0.19 -6.67
C SER A 17 17.73 0.12 -6.60
N GLU A 18 16.90 -0.69 -7.26
CA GLU A 18 15.44 -0.53 -7.22
C GLU A 18 14.90 -0.58 -5.78
N SER A 19 15.36 -1.55 -4.98
CA SER A 19 14.99 -1.64 -3.55
C SER A 19 15.29 -0.35 -2.77
N ARG A 20 16.41 0.31 -3.06
CA ARG A 20 16.74 1.59 -2.41
C ARG A 20 15.87 2.75 -2.91
N LYS A 21 15.46 2.73 -4.18
CA LYS A 21 14.51 3.72 -4.70
C LYS A 21 13.14 3.55 -4.05
N ASP A 22 12.70 2.31 -3.85
CA ASP A 22 11.39 2.02 -3.23
C ASP A 22 11.37 2.39 -1.75
N GLU A 23 12.48 2.16 -1.04
CA GLU A 23 12.62 2.63 0.34
C GLU A 23 12.55 4.16 0.43
N ILE A 24 13.27 4.89 -0.44
CA ILE A 24 13.19 6.36 -0.51
C ILE A 24 11.77 6.83 -0.83
N ARG A 25 11.09 6.17 -1.78
CA ARG A 25 9.70 6.49 -2.13
C ARG A 25 8.76 6.30 -0.94
N LEU A 26 8.95 5.22 -0.18
CA LEU A 26 8.16 4.94 1.02
C LEU A 26 8.43 5.95 2.13
N GLU A 27 9.68 6.36 2.35
CA GLU A 27 10.03 7.41 3.33
C GLU A 27 9.37 8.74 3.00
N ILE A 28 9.40 9.14 1.72
CA ILE A 28 8.72 10.35 1.24
C ILE A 28 7.20 10.22 1.43
N ALA A 29 6.63 9.05 1.09
CA ALA A 29 5.20 8.80 1.25
C ALA A 29 4.76 8.94 2.72
N MET A 30 5.53 8.36 3.64
CA MET A 30 5.27 8.47 5.08
C MET A 30 5.34 9.92 5.57
N ALA A 31 6.27 10.74 5.05
CA ALA A 31 6.35 12.15 5.38
C ALA A 31 5.16 12.95 4.83
N ALA A 32 4.78 12.71 3.57
CA ALA A 32 3.64 13.35 2.94
C ALA A 32 2.33 13.05 3.69
N VAL A 33 2.10 11.78 4.03
CA VAL A 33 0.87 11.35 4.72
C VAL A 33 0.77 11.94 6.12
N ARG A 34 1.88 12.03 6.87
CA ARG A 34 1.87 12.73 8.17
C ARG A 34 1.38 14.17 8.04
N LEU A 35 1.91 14.91 7.05
CA LEU A 35 1.52 16.30 6.80
C LEU A 35 0.07 16.41 6.30
N PHE A 36 -0.38 15.50 5.44
CA PHE A 36 -1.77 15.47 4.99
C PHE A 36 -2.73 15.23 6.16
N THR A 37 -2.38 14.35 7.10
CA THR A 37 -3.18 14.10 8.30
C THR A 37 -3.17 15.29 9.26
N GLU A 38 -2.04 15.98 9.42
CA GLU A 38 -1.89 17.09 10.38
C GLU A 38 -2.49 18.42 9.88
N HIS A 39 -2.31 18.72 8.59
CA HIS A 39 -2.67 20.02 8.02
C HIS A 39 -3.79 19.95 6.98
N GLY A 40 -4.17 18.76 6.53
CA GLY A 40 -5.03 18.56 5.37
C GLY A 40 -4.24 18.53 4.05
N LEU A 41 -4.83 17.92 3.02
CA LEU A 41 -4.18 17.78 1.71
C LEU A 41 -3.90 19.14 1.07
N ASP A 42 -4.89 20.05 1.08
CA ASP A 42 -4.79 21.36 0.40
C ASP A 42 -3.75 22.29 1.04
N ALA A 43 -3.69 22.33 2.37
CA ALA A 43 -2.73 23.16 3.10
C ALA A 43 -1.30 22.62 3.05
N THR A 44 -1.09 21.38 2.59
CA THR A 44 0.22 20.77 2.45
C THR A 44 0.85 21.07 1.08
N SER A 45 2.01 21.72 1.11
CA SER A 45 2.81 22.03 -0.07
C SER A 45 3.91 20.99 -0.33
N ALA A 46 4.33 20.89 -1.59
CA ALA A 46 5.47 20.07 -1.98
C ALA A 46 6.79 20.50 -1.30
N GLY A 47 6.92 21.77 -0.93
CA GLY A 47 8.06 22.28 -0.16
C GLY A 47 8.12 21.68 1.25
N GLN A 48 6.99 21.69 1.97
CA GLN A 48 6.88 21.07 3.30
C GLN A 48 7.16 19.56 3.25
N ILE A 49 6.65 18.86 2.24
CA ILE A 49 6.92 17.42 2.05
C ILE A 49 8.41 17.18 1.81
N ALA A 50 9.04 17.97 0.94
CA ALA A 50 10.45 17.84 0.62
C ALA A 50 11.34 18.11 1.84
N GLU A 51 11.02 19.16 2.60
CA GLU A 51 11.69 19.51 3.86
C GLU A 51 11.57 18.38 4.89
N ALA A 52 10.35 17.89 5.12
CA ALA A 52 10.09 16.79 6.06
C ALA A 52 10.78 15.48 5.66
N ALA A 53 11.02 15.26 4.35
CA ALA A 53 11.74 14.12 3.83
C ALA A 53 13.26 14.36 3.67
N GLY A 54 13.78 15.54 4.04
CA GLY A 54 15.20 15.86 3.94
C GLY A 54 15.74 15.93 2.50
N ILE A 55 14.89 16.29 1.53
CA ILE A 55 15.23 16.39 0.10
C ILE A 55 14.86 17.75 -0.48
N SER A 56 15.37 18.05 -1.68
CA SER A 56 14.92 19.23 -2.43
C SER A 56 13.56 18.97 -3.10
N THR A 57 12.75 20.01 -3.32
CA THR A 57 11.50 19.93 -4.10
C THR A 57 11.76 19.40 -5.53
N ARG A 58 12.91 19.74 -6.13
CA ARG A 58 13.33 19.17 -7.42
C ARG A 58 13.54 17.66 -7.36
N THR A 59 14.10 17.15 -6.26
CA THR A 59 14.27 15.71 -6.03
C THR A 59 12.91 15.04 -5.84
N LEU A 60 11.99 15.67 -5.10
CA LEU A 60 10.63 15.17 -4.91
C LEU A 60 9.91 14.98 -6.26
N TRP A 61 9.95 16.01 -7.12
CA TRP A 61 9.36 15.95 -8.46
C TRP A 61 10.04 14.97 -9.43
N ARG A 62 11.26 14.52 -9.12
CA ARG A 62 11.90 13.42 -9.87
C ARG A 62 11.26 12.07 -9.54
N TYR A 63 10.72 11.91 -8.32
CA TYR A 63 10.10 10.66 -7.89
C TYR A 63 8.60 10.63 -8.13
N PHE A 64 7.92 11.77 -7.98
CA PHE A 64 6.46 11.84 -8.01
C PHE A 64 5.97 12.94 -8.94
N PRO A 65 4.91 12.70 -9.72
CA PRO A 65 4.33 13.71 -10.61
C PRO A 65 3.47 14.75 -9.88
N SER A 66 3.01 14.46 -8.66
CA SER A 66 2.18 15.35 -7.85
C SER A 66 2.33 15.07 -6.35
N LYS A 67 1.84 15.96 -5.48
CA LYS A 67 1.88 15.75 -4.02
C LYS A 67 1.00 14.56 -3.62
N GLU A 68 -0.14 14.39 -4.26
CA GLU A 68 -1.08 13.28 -4.05
C GLU A 68 -0.44 11.95 -4.45
N ALA A 69 0.33 11.93 -5.54
CA ALA A 69 1.05 10.75 -5.98
C ALA A 69 2.12 10.29 -4.98
N CYS A 70 2.55 11.15 -4.05
CA CYS A 70 3.45 10.76 -2.95
C CYS A 70 2.78 9.74 -2.02
N ALA A 71 1.44 9.65 -1.98
CA ALA A 71 0.73 8.69 -1.14
C ALA A 71 0.77 7.25 -1.69
N ALA A 72 1.01 7.07 -2.99
CA ALA A 72 0.91 5.78 -3.67
C ALA A 72 1.82 4.68 -3.06
N PRO A 73 3.11 4.92 -2.75
CA PRO A 73 3.97 3.89 -2.16
C PRO A 73 3.46 3.36 -0.83
N LEU A 74 2.79 4.19 -0.02
CA LEU A 74 2.24 3.75 1.27
C LEU A 74 0.96 2.92 1.09
N LEU A 75 0.12 3.24 0.11
CA LEU A 75 -1.04 2.41 -0.24
C LEU A 75 -0.60 1.05 -0.79
N SER A 76 0.36 1.05 -1.72
CA SER A 76 0.96 -0.16 -2.26
C SER A 76 1.59 -1.00 -1.16
N PHE A 77 2.31 -0.40 -0.20
CA PHE A 77 2.84 -1.12 0.96
C PHE A 77 1.76 -1.88 1.74
N GLY A 78 0.57 -1.28 1.95
CA GLY A 78 -0.54 -1.96 2.62
C GLY A 78 -1.08 -3.15 1.81
N LEU A 79 -1.26 -2.97 0.50
CA LEU A 79 -1.73 -4.00 -0.44
C LEU A 79 -0.72 -5.15 -0.59
N ASP A 80 0.57 -4.83 -0.67
CA ASP A 80 1.67 -5.78 -0.77
C ASP A 80 1.80 -6.59 0.52
N ARG A 81 1.64 -5.95 1.69
CA ARG A 81 1.63 -6.64 2.98
C ARG A 81 0.48 -7.64 3.07
N PHE A 82 -0.72 -7.25 2.63
CA PHE A 82 -1.86 -8.15 2.56
C PHE A 82 -1.62 -9.32 1.58
N THR A 83 -1.05 -9.05 0.41
CA THR A 83 -0.70 -10.10 -0.55
C THR A 83 0.35 -11.06 0.03
N ALA A 84 1.33 -10.54 0.77
CA ALA A 84 2.35 -11.33 1.44
C ALA A 84 1.75 -12.21 2.56
N SER A 85 0.75 -11.74 3.31
CA SER A 85 0.09 -12.56 4.32
C SER A 85 -0.70 -13.72 3.71
N VAL A 86 -1.38 -13.48 2.57
CA VAL A 86 -2.05 -14.55 1.83
C VAL A 86 -1.06 -15.59 1.31
N ARG A 87 0.11 -15.13 0.81
CA ARG A 87 1.19 -16.03 0.35
C ARG A 87 1.79 -16.84 1.49
N ALA A 88 1.95 -16.26 2.66
CA ALA A 88 2.54 -16.93 3.82
C ALA A 88 1.58 -17.94 4.47
N TRP A 89 0.27 -17.85 4.21
CA TRP A 89 -0.73 -18.76 4.78
C TRP A 89 -0.56 -20.19 4.24
N PRO A 90 -0.49 -21.22 5.10
CA PRO A 90 -0.26 -22.61 4.69
C PRO A 90 -1.20 -23.08 3.58
N GLY A 91 -0.64 -23.52 2.45
CA GLY A 91 -1.39 -23.86 1.23
C GLY A 91 -2.41 -25.00 1.38
N ASP A 92 -2.21 -25.86 2.39
CA ASP A 92 -3.11 -26.96 2.76
C ASP A 92 -4.31 -26.52 3.61
N ARG A 93 -4.34 -25.26 4.06
CA ARG A 93 -5.43 -24.71 4.88
C ARG A 93 -6.32 -23.76 4.09
N PRO A 94 -7.66 -23.78 4.32
CA PRO A 94 -8.58 -22.80 3.77
C PRO A 94 -8.16 -21.36 4.08
N LEU A 95 -8.33 -20.42 3.15
CA LEU A 95 -8.04 -19.00 3.40
C LEU A 95 -8.98 -18.40 4.44
N VAL A 96 -10.22 -18.89 4.55
CA VAL A 96 -11.20 -18.36 5.50
C VAL A 96 -10.71 -18.47 6.96
N GLU A 97 -9.89 -19.48 7.27
CA GLU A 97 -9.24 -19.63 8.58
C GLU A 97 -8.19 -18.54 8.84
N ALA A 98 -7.58 -17.97 7.79
CA ALA A 98 -6.65 -16.85 7.90
C ALA A 98 -7.32 -15.55 8.37
N ALA A 99 -8.66 -15.45 8.28
CA ALA A 99 -9.38 -14.30 8.81
C ALA A 99 -9.30 -14.23 10.35
N ASP A 100 -9.24 -15.39 11.00
CA ASP A 100 -9.16 -15.49 12.46
C ASP A 100 -7.75 -15.32 12.99
N ASP A 101 -6.76 -15.61 12.15
CA ASP A 101 -5.38 -15.29 12.44
C ASP A 101 -5.18 -13.77 12.36
N THR A 102 -5.09 -13.10 13.49
CA THR A 102 -4.81 -11.67 13.52
C THR A 102 -3.31 -11.38 13.40
N SER A 103 -2.44 -12.38 13.24
CA SER A 103 -0.98 -12.20 13.21
C SER A 103 -0.49 -11.33 12.06
N TRP A 104 -1.14 -11.42 10.91
CA TRP A 104 -0.85 -10.54 9.76
C TRP A 104 -1.15 -9.07 10.07
N PHE A 105 -2.08 -8.84 11.01
CA PHE A 105 -2.41 -7.54 11.56
C PHE A 105 -1.57 -7.20 12.81
N SER A 106 -1.25 -8.17 13.68
CA SER A 106 -0.78 -8.00 15.08
C SER A 106 0.63 -7.46 15.24
N ASP A 107 1.40 -7.37 14.17
CA ASP A 107 2.53 -6.44 14.07
C ASP A 107 2.01 -4.98 13.85
N THR A 108 0.87 -4.67 14.50
CA THR A 108 0.09 -3.42 14.46
C THR A 108 0.80 -2.28 15.18
N SER A 109 1.86 -2.59 15.93
CA SER A 109 2.66 -1.63 16.68
C SER A 109 3.60 -0.81 15.79
N THR A 110 3.66 -1.08 14.49
CA THR A 110 4.53 -0.37 13.56
C THR A 110 3.88 0.94 13.09
N THR A 111 4.58 2.06 13.26
CA THR A 111 4.21 3.42 12.80
C THR A 111 3.67 3.45 11.35
N ARG A 112 4.13 2.55 10.48
CA ARG A 112 3.72 2.45 9.08
C ARG A 112 2.24 2.06 8.91
N LEU A 113 1.73 1.12 9.71
CA LEU A 113 0.34 0.68 9.57
C LEU A 113 -0.64 1.76 10.01
N LEU A 114 -0.33 2.49 11.09
CA LEU A 114 -1.12 3.64 11.52
C LEU A 114 -1.20 4.70 10.40
N LEU A 115 -0.09 4.99 9.73
CA LEU A 115 -0.10 5.90 8.57
C LEU A 115 -0.90 5.36 7.38
N VAL A 116 -0.92 4.04 7.15
CA VAL A 116 -1.80 3.44 6.13
C VAL A 116 -3.27 3.67 6.49
N LEU A 117 -3.64 3.49 7.76
CA LEU A 117 -5.02 3.72 8.23
C LEU A 117 -5.41 5.19 8.12
N ASP A 118 -4.51 6.11 8.51
CA ASP A 118 -4.72 7.56 8.35
C ASP A 118 -4.90 7.92 6.88
N LEU A 119 -4.08 7.34 6.00
CA LEU A 119 -4.20 7.57 4.57
C LEU A 119 -5.52 7.01 4.00
N LEU A 120 -5.93 5.80 4.40
CA LEU A 120 -7.22 5.24 4.01
C LEU A 120 -8.41 6.08 4.54
N ARG A 121 -8.22 6.79 5.65
CA ARG A 121 -9.22 7.75 6.14
C ARG A 121 -9.27 8.98 5.24
N LEU A 122 -8.11 9.49 4.81
CA LEU A 122 -8.04 10.61 3.88
C LEU A 122 -8.69 10.26 2.52
N THR A 123 -8.58 9.02 2.02
CA THR A 123 -9.29 8.62 0.77
C THR A 123 -10.82 8.61 0.93
N CYS A 124 -11.36 8.69 2.15
CA CYS A 124 -12.79 8.81 2.37
C CYS A 124 -13.28 10.25 2.20
N THR A 125 -12.41 11.24 2.36
CA THR A 125 -12.75 12.68 2.33
C THR A 125 -12.12 13.42 1.15
N GLU A 126 -11.02 12.92 0.60
CA GLU A 126 -10.22 13.56 -0.45
C GLU A 126 -10.31 12.80 -1.79
N PRO A 127 -11.07 13.31 -2.79
CA PRO A 127 -11.28 12.62 -4.07
C PRO A 127 -10.00 12.33 -4.86
N THR A 128 -8.99 13.20 -4.74
CA THR A 128 -7.71 13.04 -5.44
C THR A 128 -6.89 11.90 -4.86
N LEU A 129 -6.96 11.66 -3.54
CA LEU A 129 -6.33 10.50 -2.91
C LEU A 129 -7.11 9.22 -3.19
N ASP A 130 -8.44 9.28 -3.29
CA ASP A 130 -9.25 8.13 -3.73
C ASP A 130 -8.87 7.69 -5.15
N ALA A 131 -8.62 8.64 -6.06
CA ALA A 131 -8.11 8.32 -7.40
C ALA A 131 -6.71 7.64 -7.38
N VAL A 132 -5.84 8.02 -6.44
CA VAL A 132 -4.55 7.34 -6.23
C VAL A 132 -4.77 5.92 -5.73
N TRP A 133 -5.70 5.74 -4.77
CA TRP A 133 -6.08 4.42 -4.27
C TRP A 133 -6.60 3.50 -5.37
N VAL A 134 -7.54 3.95 -6.21
CA VAL A 134 -8.11 3.14 -7.31
C VAL A 134 -7.02 2.59 -8.23
N ARG A 135 -5.98 3.39 -8.51
CA ARG A 135 -4.83 2.95 -9.30
C ARG A 135 -4.00 1.90 -8.57
N CYS A 136 -3.61 2.16 -7.32
CA CYS A 136 -2.84 1.18 -6.52
C CYS A 136 -3.61 -0.14 -6.36
N TYR A 137 -4.92 -0.06 -6.12
CA TYR A 137 -5.81 -1.23 -6.08
C TYR A 137 -5.76 -2.03 -7.38
N ALA A 138 -5.91 -1.35 -8.54
CA ALA A 138 -5.88 -2.02 -9.84
C ALA A 138 -4.54 -2.72 -10.12
N GLU A 139 -3.43 -2.11 -9.70
CA GLU A 139 -2.08 -2.68 -9.82
C GLU A 139 -1.87 -3.90 -8.89
N ALA A 140 -2.51 -3.93 -7.73
CA ALA A 140 -2.38 -5.01 -6.75
C ALA A 140 -3.19 -6.28 -7.09
N VAL A 141 -4.18 -6.20 -7.99
CA VAL A 141 -5.02 -7.36 -8.36
C VAL A 141 -4.20 -8.49 -8.96
N ALA A 142 -3.30 -8.19 -9.91
CA ALA A 142 -2.54 -9.22 -10.63
C ALA A 142 -1.55 -9.98 -9.72
N PRO A 143 -0.74 -9.32 -8.87
CA PRO A 143 0.10 -10.01 -7.89
C PRO A 143 -0.67 -10.95 -6.95
N LEU A 144 -1.82 -10.50 -6.43
CA LEU A 144 -2.65 -11.34 -5.57
C LEU A 144 -3.28 -12.51 -6.34
N ALA A 145 -3.70 -12.29 -7.59
CA ALA A 145 -4.26 -13.33 -8.44
C ALA A 145 -3.23 -14.43 -8.73
N ALA A 146 -1.96 -14.07 -8.95
CA ALA A 146 -0.89 -15.04 -9.12
C ALA A 146 -0.67 -15.90 -7.85
N VAL A 147 -0.77 -15.31 -6.66
CA VAL A 147 -0.67 -16.06 -5.39
C VAL A 147 -1.83 -17.04 -5.23
N LEU A 148 -3.06 -16.61 -5.54
CA LEU A 148 -4.22 -17.50 -5.49
C LEU A 148 -4.13 -18.60 -6.56
N ALA A 149 -3.66 -18.26 -7.76
CA ALA A 149 -3.50 -19.22 -8.85
C ALA A 149 -2.53 -20.34 -8.46
N GLU A 150 -1.36 -19.99 -7.93
CA GLU A 150 -0.38 -20.96 -7.43
C GLU A 150 -0.99 -21.88 -6.36
N ARG A 151 -1.69 -21.29 -5.38
CA ARG A 151 -2.35 -22.02 -4.30
C ARG A 151 -3.40 -23.03 -4.80
N PHE A 152 -4.14 -22.69 -5.85
CA PHE A 152 -5.21 -23.54 -6.39
C PHE A 152 -4.79 -24.35 -7.63
N GLY A 153 -3.49 -24.40 -7.96
CA GLY A 153 -2.99 -25.14 -9.11
C GLY A 153 -3.51 -24.63 -10.46
N ARG A 154 -3.67 -23.31 -10.59
CA ARG A 154 -4.19 -22.62 -11.79
C ARG A 154 -3.09 -21.82 -12.49
N GLU A 155 -3.37 -21.44 -13.74
CA GLU A 155 -2.54 -20.50 -14.50
C GLU A 155 -2.57 -19.09 -13.87
N PRO A 156 -1.44 -18.35 -13.83
CA PRO A 156 -1.38 -17.01 -13.24
C PRO A 156 -2.36 -15.97 -13.83
N GLY A 157 -2.83 -16.21 -15.06
CA GLY A 157 -3.79 -15.36 -15.77
C GLY A 157 -5.26 -15.77 -15.61
N ASP A 158 -5.58 -16.76 -14.78
CA ASP A 158 -6.95 -17.27 -14.63
C ASP A 158 -7.92 -16.15 -14.20
N LEU A 159 -8.96 -15.92 -15.02
CA LEU A 159 -9.99 -14.90 -14.77
C LEU A 159 -10.65 -15.08 -13.40
N ARG A 160 -10.89 -16.33 -12.96
CA ARG A 160 -11.50 -16.63 -11.66
C ARG A 160 -10.60 -16.12 -10.53
N MET A 161 -9.29 -16.31 -10.64
CA MET A 161 -8.34 -15.82 -9.63
C MET A 161 -8.30 -14.30 -9.61
N ARG A 162 -8.32 -13.65 -10.78
CA ARG A 162 -8.42 -12.19 -10.88
C ARG A 162 -9.69 -11.62 -10.25
N VAL A 163 -10.84 -12.26 -10.48
CA VAL A 163 -12.13 -11.86 -9.87
C VAL A 163 -12.09 -12.06 -8.36
N LYS A 164 -11.67 -13.24 -7.88
CA LYS A 164 -11.54 -13.53 -6.44
C LYS A 164 -10.59 -12.56 -5.74
N SER A 165 -9.44 -12.23 -6.34
CA SER A 165 -8.51 -11.22 -5.81
C SER A 165 -9.14 -9.83 -5.75
N SER A 166 -9.87 -9.43 -6.79
CA SER A 166 -10.58 -8.14 -6.82
C SER A 166 -11.61 -8.05 -5.71
N MET A 167 -12.40 -9.12 -5.49
CA MET A 167 -13.39 -9.21 -4.41
C MET A 167 -12.73 -9.16 -3.04
N LEU A 168 -11.63 -9.87 -2.85
CA LEU A 168 -10.90 -9.90 -1.58
C LEU A 168 -10.33 -8.53 -1.21
N LEU A 169 -9.65 -7.86 -2.15
CA LEU A 169 -9.13 -6.50 -1.95
C LEU A 169 -10.26 -5.49 -1.75
N ALA A 170 -11.37 -5.62 -2.48
CA ALA A 170 -12.53 -4.75 -2.33
C ALA A 170 -13.21 -4.94 -0.97
N ALA A 171 -13.41 -6.19 -0.51
CA ALA A 171 -13.99 -6.48 0.80
C ALA A 171 -13.15 -5.86 1.92
N MET A 172 -11.83 -6.03 1.87
CA MET A 172 -10.91 -5.42 2.84
C MET A 172 -11.01 -3.89 2.83
N HIS A 173 -10.99 -3.27 1.65
CA HIS A 173 -11.10 -1.82 1.51
C HIS A 173 -12.44 -1.28 2.04
N GLN A 174 -13.56 -1.92 1.69
CA GLN A 174 -14.88 -1.50 2.15
C GLN A 174 -15.06 -1.68 3.66
N GLY A 175 -14.55 -2.77 4.22
CA GLY A 175 -14.51 -2.97 5.67
C GLY A 175 -13.76 -1.85 6.38
N MET A 176 -12.57 -1.50 5.87
CA MET A 176 -11.77 -0.42 6.44
C MET A 176 -12.44 0.94 6.33
N ARG A 177 -12.98 1.28 5.14
CA ARG A 177 -13.72 2.53 4.94
C ARG A 177 -14.93 2.65 5.86
N HIS A 178 -15.68 1.55 6.03
CA HIS A 178 -16.81 1.51 6.94
C HIS A 178 -16.39 1.81 8.39
N TYR A 179 -15.29 1.24 8.85
CA TYR A 179 -14.72 1.54 10.16
C TYR A 179 -14.27 3.00 10.29
N LEU A 180 -13.59 3.54 9.27
CA LEU A 180 -12.98 4.87 9.30
C LEU A 180 -13.97 6.02 9.10
N ALA A 181 -15.11 5.78 8.44
CA ALA A 181 -16.18 6.76 8.27
C ALA A 181 -17.01 6.97 9.55
N ARG A 182 -16.81 6.13 10.57
CA ARG A 182 -17.61 6.07 11.79
C ARG A 182 -17.26 7.21 12.75
N LEU A 183 -18.28 7.81 13.37
CA LEU A 183 -18.07 8.92 14.30
C LEU A 183 -17.55 8.41 15.67
N PRO A 184 -16.73 9.20 16.39
CA PRO A 184 -16.31 8.85 17.75
C PRO A 184 -17.54 8.63 18.65
N GLY A 185 -17.60 7.47 19.31
CA GLY A 185 -18.68 7.13 20.25
C GLY A 185 -19.87 6.37 19.66
N GLU A 186 -19.93 6.15 18.35
CA GLU A 186 -20.93 5.23 17.79
C GLU A 186 -20.66 3.79 18.29
N PRO A 187 -21.70 2.97 18.53
CA PRO A 187 -21.56 1.54 18.77
C PRO A 187 -21.20 0.80 17.47
N GLY A 188 -20.29 -0.18 17.53
CA GLY A 188 -19.84 -0.90 16.35
C GLY A 188 -18.62 -1.78 16.61
N LEU A 189 -18.23 -2.53 15.57
CA LEU A 189 -17.10 -3.45 15.63
C LEU A 189 -15.79 -2.70 15.88
N SER A 190 -14.89 -3.34 16.64
CA SER A 190 -13.50 -2.87 16.73
C SER A 190 -12.84 -2.89 15.35
N LEU A 191 -11.69 -2.21 15.19
CA LEU A 191 -10.92 -2.30 13.95
C LEU A 191 -10.59 -3.75 13.61
N GLN A 192 -10.17 -4.52 14.62
CA GLN A 192 -9.85 -5.94 14.49
C GLN A 192 -11.06 -6.76 14.04
N ASP A 193 -12.23 -6.53 14.62
CA ASP A 193 -13.44 -7.28 14.26
C ASP A 193 -13.98 -6.88 12.89
N THR A 194 -13.86 -5.62 12.51
CA THR A 194 -14.25 -5.14 11.17
C THR A 194 -13.37 -5.77 10.10
N ILE A 195 -12.05 -5.77 10.33
CA ILE A 195 -11.09 -6.44 9.46
C ILE A 195 -11.36 -7.93 9.38
N ARG A 196 -11.60 -8.60 10.51
CA ARG A 196 -11.94 -10.03 10.54
C ARG A 196 -13.19 -10.32 9.73
N ALA A 197 -14.25 -9.53 9.90
CA ALA A 197 -15.49 -9.68 9.15
C ALA A 197 -15.28 -9.51 7.65
N ALA A 198 -14.57 -8.45 7.24
CA ALA A 198 -14.24 -8.20 5.83
C ALA A 198 -13.36 -9.30 5.22
N ALA A 199 -12.33 -9.73 5.96
CA ALA A 199 -11.44 -10.81 5.57
C ALA A 199 -12.21 -12.13 5.40
N ARG A 200 -13.10 -12.48 6.34
CA ARG A 200 -13.93 -13.69 6.22
C ARG A 200 -14.78 -13.68 4.95
N ILE A 201 -15.43 -12.56 4.63
CA ILE A 201 -16.25 -12.44 3.42
C ILE A 201 -15.38 -12.63 2.17
N GLY A 202 -14.26 -11.92 2.08
CA GLY A 202 -13.35 -12.00 0.94
C GLY A 202 -12.72 -13.39 0.79
N PHE A 203 -12.25 -13.99 1.89
CA PHE A 203 -11.61 -15.30 1.88
C PHE A 203 -12.61 -16.44 1.62
N ALA A 204 -13.83 -16.38 2.17
CA ALA A 204 -14.87 -17.35 1.84
C ALA A 204 -15.20 -17.32 0.34
N ALA A 205 -15.25 -16.14 -0.28
CA ALA A 205 -15.41 -16.01 -1.73
C ALA A 205 -14.20 -16.56 -2.50
N ALA A 206 -13.00 -16.45 -1.95
CA ALA A 206 -11.79 -17.01 -2.54
C ALA A 206 -11.74 -18.54 -2.46
N ASP A 207 -12.18 -19.14 -1.35
CA ASP A 207 -12.23 -20.59 -1.12
C ASP A 207 -13.41 -21.29 -1.83
N ALA A 208 -14.45 -20.54 -2.21
CA ALA A 208 -15.66 -21.11 -2.80
C ALA A 208 -15.32 -22.02 -4.01
N PRO A 209 -15.87 -23.25 -4.05
CA PRO A 209 -15.73 -24.13 -5.22
C PRO A 209 -16.40 -23.52 -6.45
N GLU A 210 -16.05 -24.05 -7.62
CA GLU A 210 -16.68 -23.65 -8.90
C GLU A 210 -18.17 -23.96 -8.96
#